data_AF-A0A851DN19-F1
#
_entry.id   AF-A0A851DN19-F1
#
_cell.length_a   1.000
_cell.length_b   1.000
_cell.length_c   1.000
_cell.angle_alpha   90.00
_cell.angle_beta   90.00
_cell.angle_gamma   90.00
#
_symmetry.space_group_name_H-M   'P 1'
#
loop_
_entity.id
_entity.type
_entity.pdbx_description
1 polymer ?
#
loop_
_entity_poly.entity_id
_entity_poly.type
_entity_poly.pdbx_seq_one_letter_code
_entity_poly.pdbx_strand_id
1 'polypeptide(L)'
;MRCLGASPTPGETQRHLLLNKIDRNAELDFSTFLNIMYRQMKQEEPEKEILTALSMIDRQKRGVITVSELRAKLTRLGEKLSEEE
;
A
#
# COMPACT_ATOMS: atom_id res chain seq x y z
N MET A 1 -4.67 11.90 -3.29
CA MET A 1 -4.54 11.18 -2.00
C MET A 1 -3.13 11.32 -1.45
N ARG A 2 -2.06 10.93 -2.18
CA ARG A 2 -0.66 11.11 -1.75
C ARG A 2 -0.26 12.51 -1.31
N CYS A 3 -0.67 13.55 -2.05
CA CYS A 3 -0.42 14.94 -1.67
C CYS A 3 -1.07 15.36 -0.34
N LEU A 4 -1.99 14.56 0.18
CA LEU A 4 -2.69 14.78 1.46
C LEU A 4 -2.18 13.83 2.55
N GLY A 5 -1.03 13.18 2.34
CA GLY A 5 -0.38 12.29 3.33
C GLY A 5 -0.85 10.84 3.32
N ALA A 6 -1.86 10.48 2.53
CA ALA A 6 -2.35 9.11 2.41
C ALA A 6 -1.73 8.39 1.20
N SER A 7 -1.31 7.13 1.36
CA SER A 7 -0.65 6.35 0.30
C SER A 7 -1.39 5.04 -0.01
N PRO A 8 -2.63 5.10 -0.53
CA PRO A 8 -3.41 3.92 -0.85
C PRO A 8 -2.71 3.07 -1.91
N THR A 9 -2.79 1.75 -1.73
CA THR A 9 -2.42 0.79 -2.76
C THR A 9 -3.36 0.90 -3.98
N PRO A 10 -2.95 0.41 -5.16
CA PRO A 10 -3.82 0.36 -6.33
C PRO A 10 -5.13 -0.39 -6.07
N GLY A 11 -5.08 -1.48 -5.28
CA GLY A 11 -6.26 -2.26 -4.90
C GLY A 11 -7.24 -1.48 -4.02
N GLU A 12 -6.73 -0.69 -3.07
CA GLU A 12 -7.59 0.17 -2.24
C GLU A 12 -8.23 1.28 -3.04
N THR A 13 -7.47 1.89 -3.96
CA THR A 13 -7.99 2.92 -4.86
C THR A 13 -9.13 2.35 -5.72
N GLN A 14 -8.92 1.16 -6.30
CA GLN A 14 -9.95 0.46 -7.08
C GLN A 14 -11.20 0.14 -6.23
N ARG A 15 -11.00 -0.30 -4.98
CA ARG A 15 -12.10 -0.57 -4.06
C ARG A 15 -12.91 0.69 -3.74
N HIS A 16 -12.28 1.84 -3.54
CA HIS A 16 -12.99 3.10 -3.34
C HIS A 16 -13.86 3.48 -4.54
N LEU A 17 -13.37 3.28 -5.77
CA LEU A 17 -14.15 3.50 -6.99
C LEU A 17 -15.37 2.57 -7.05
N LEU A 18 -15.16 1.27 -6.81
CA LEU A 18 -16.23 0.26 -6.80
C LEU A 18 -17.32 0.55 -5.75
N LEU A 19 -16.92 0.90 -4.53
CA LEU A 19 -17.86 1.19 -3.43
C LEU A 19 -18.73 2.41 -3.71
N ASN A 20 -18.21 3.38 -4.45
CA ASN A 20 -18.93 4.59 -4.84
C ASN A 20 -19.57 4.48 -6.24
N LYS A 21 -19.50 3.30 -6.88
CA LYS A 21 -20.01 3.06 -8.25
C LYS A 21 -19.47 4.04 -9.29
N ILE A 22 -18.18 4.37 -9.17
CA ILE A 22 -17.47 5.28 -10.06
C ILE A 22 -16.71 4.46 -11.08
N ASP A 23 -16.95 4.70 -12.36
CA ASP A 23 -16.16 4.12 -13.43
C ASP A 23 -14.72 4.63 -13.40
N ARG A 24 -13.78 3.81 -13.87
CA ARG A 24 -12.34 4.12 -13.82
C ARG A 24 -11.96 5.46 -14.48
N ASN A 25 -12.73 5.89 -15.48
CA ASN A 25 -12.51 7.11 -16.24
C ASN A 25 -13.56 8.20 -15.96
N ALA A 26 -14.44 7.99 -14.98
CA ALA A 26 -15.44 8.97 -14.61
C ALA A 26 -14.82 10.10 -13.79
N GLU A 27 -15.42 11.28 -13.89
CA GLU A 27 -15.09 12.40 -13.01
C GLU A 27 -15.66 12.16 -11.61
N LEU A 28 -14.96 12.71 -10.62
CA LEU A 28 -15.26 12.50 -9.21
C LEU A 28 -15.56 13.85 -8.57
N ASP A 29 -16.75 14.01 -8.01
CA ASP A 29 -17.12 15.24 -7.33
C ASP A 29 -16.36 15.39 -6.00
N PHE A 30 -16.14 16.63 -5.59
CA PHE A 30 -15.31 16.91 -4.43
C PHE A 30 -15.86 16.31 -3.12
N SER A 31 -17.18 16.20 -2.96
CA SER A 31 -17.78 15.64 -1.75
C SER A 31 -17.52 14.13 -1.63
N THR A 32 -17.58 13.41 -2.77
CA THR A 32 -17.22 12.00 -2.84
C THR A 32 -15.74 11.80 -2.58
N PHE A 33 -14.88 12.71 -3.05
CA PHE A 33 -13.44 12.66 -2.77
C PHE A 33 -13.16 12.73 -1.26
N LEU A 34 -13.80 13.67 -0.57
CA LEU A 34 -13.63 13.83 0.87
C LEU A 34 -14.11 12.59 1.65
N ASN A 35 -15.23 11.99 1.23
CA ASN A 35 -15.71 10.74 1.84
C ASN A 35 -14.71 9.58 1.66
N ILE A 36 -14.13 9.45 0.46
CA ILE A 36 -13.09 8.45 0.18
C ILE A 36 -11.85 8.70 1.04
N MET A 37 -11.37 9.95 1.10
CA MET A 37 -10.22 10.34 1.91
C MET A 37 -10.44 10.05 3.40
N TYR A 38 -11.60 10.41 3.95
CA TYR A 38 -11.95 10.15 5.34
C TYR A 38 -11.90 8.65 5.68
N ARG A 39 -12.41 7.80 4.78
CA ARG A 39 -12.36 6.35 4.95
C ARG A 39 -10.93 5.82 4.84
N GLN A 40 -10.15 6.30 3.87
CA GLN A 40 -8.76 5.87 3.70
C GLN A 40 -7.92 6.20 4.94
N MET A 41 -8.02 7.42 5.46
CA MET A 41 -7.27 7.85 6.66
C MET A 41 -7.60 7.05 7.91
N LYS A 42 -8.81 6.49 8.00
CA LYS A 42 -9.21 5.62 9.11
C LYS A 42 -8.73 4.18 8.97
N GLN A 43 -8.43 3.74 7.75
CA GLN A 43 -8.01 2.38 7.47
C GLN A 43 -6.49 2.25 7.42
N GLU A 44 -5.78 3.26 6.93
CA GLU A 44 -4.32 3.22 6.85
C GLU A 44 -3.70 3.13 8.25
N GLU A 45 -3.06 1.99 8.51
CA GLU A 45 -2.20 1.78 9.68
C GLU A 45 -0.79 1.47 9.16
N PRO A 46 -0.05 2.47 8.63
CA PRO A 46 1.17 2.24 7.84
C PRO A 46 2.23 1.47 8.62
N GLU A 47 2.39 1.75 9.91
CA GLU A 47 3.31 1.02 10.79
C GLU A 47 2.95 -0.47 10.85
N LYS A 48 1.67 -0.79 11.09
CA LYS A 48 1.21 -2.17 11.18
C LYS A 48 1.29 -2.90 9.84
N GLU A 49 0.99 -2.22 8.74
CA GLU A 49 1.11 -2.77 7.39
C GLU A 49 2.57 -3.10 7.06
N ILE A 50 3.50 -2.20 7.35
CA ILE A 50 4.94 -2.42 7.19
C ILE A 50 5.39 -3.60 8.06
N LEU A 51 5.03 -3.62 9.35
CA LEU A 51 5.39 -4.72 10.26
C LEU A 51 4.81 -6.06 9.79
N THR A 52 3.56 -6.06 9.29
CA THR A 52 2.92 -7.25 8.73
C THR A 52 3.68 -7.74 7.50
N ALA A 53 4.01 -6.84 6.57
CA ALA A 53 4.79 -7.18 5.38
C ALA A 53 6.17 -7.75 5.74
N LEU A 54 6.89 -7.13 6.68
CA LEU A 54 8.18 -7.61 7.16
C LEU A 54 8.04 -8.99 7.85
N SER A 55 7.02 -9.19 8.67
CA SER A 55 6.76 -10.51 9.29
C SER A 55 6.48 -11.63 8.27
N MET A 56 5.88 -11.29 7.11
CA MET A 56 5.67 -12.24 6.02
C MET A 56 6.97 -12.58 5.27
N ILE A 57 8.00 -11.75 5.38
CA ILE A 57 9.34 -12.01 4.86
C ILE A 57 10.11 -12.90 5.85
N ASP A 58 10.10 -12.55 7.14
CA ASP A 58 10.70 -13.33 8.22
C ASP A 58 9.84 -14.56 8.59
N ARG A 59 9.83 -15.56 7.71
CA ARG A 59 9.08 -16.80 7.89
C ARG A 59 9.46 -17.58 9.16
N GLN A 60 10.67 -17.35 9.66
CA GLN A 60 11.20 -18.03 10.84
C GLN A 60 10.91 -17.27 12.14
N LYS A 61 10.31 -16.07 12.07
CA LYS A 61 10.00 -15.20 13.21
C LYS A 61 11.24 -14.90 14.08
N ARG A 62 12.37 -14.65 13.43
CA ARG A 62 13.63 -14.22 14.08
C ARG A 62 13.58 -12.77 14.57
N GLY A 63 12.65 -11.96 14.09
CA GLY A 63 12.55 -10.53 14.36
C GLY A 63 13.54 -9.69 13.54
N VAL A 64 14.29 -10.31 12.63
CA VAL A 64 15.28 -9.66 11.76
C VAL A 64 15.22 -10.29 10.36
N ILE A 65 15.41 -9.48 9.33
CA ILE A 65 15.41 -9.90 7.92
C ILE A 65 16.79 -9.61 7.35
N THR A 66 17.38 -10.56 6.62
CA THR A 66 18.66 -10.31 5.95
C THR A 66 18.46 -9.51 4.67
N VAL A 67 19.51 -8.79 4.23
CA VAL A 67 19.50 -8.07 2.94
C VAL A 67 19.13 -9.01 1.79
N SER A 68 19.64 -10.25 1.81
CA SER A 68 19.34 -11.26 0.79
C SER A 68 17.86 -11.68 0.77
N GLU A 69 17.22 -11.84 1.93
CA GLU A 69 15.79 -12.16 2.04
C GLU A 69 14.91 -11.01 1.52
N LEU A 70 15.27 -9.79 1.92
CA LEU A 70 14.57 -8.58 1.48
C LEU A 70 14.70 -8.39 -0.03
N ARG A 71 15.93 -8.45 -0.58
CA ARG A 71 16.20 -8.32 -2.02
C ARG A 71 15.47 -9.40 -2.81
N ALA A 72 15.53 -10.66 -2.38
CA ALA A 72 14.80 -11.76 -3.02
C ALA A 72 13.27 -11.52 -3.05
N LYS A 73 12.70 -10.95 -1.98
CA LYS A 73 11.27 -10.62 -1.95
C LYS A 73 10.93 -9.46 -2.89
N LEU A 74 11.70 -8.37 -2.84
CA LEU A 74 11.48 -7.18 -3.67
C LEU A 74 11.65 -7.49 -5.16
N THR A 75 12.65 -8.29 -5.52
CA THR A 75 12.82 -8.78 -6.90
C THR A 75 11.65 -9.63 -7.38
N ARG A 76 11.05 -10.47 -6.52
CA ARG A 76 9.82 -11.22 -6.87
C ARG A 76 8.60 -10.33 -7.05
N LEU A 77 8.58 -9.14 -6.44
CA LEU A 77 7.54 -8.13 -6.64
C LEU A 77 7.78 -7.25 -7.88
N GLY A 78 8.91 -7.45 -8.58
CA GLY A 78 9.26 -6.71 -9.79
C GLY A 78 10.23 -5.55 -9.57
N GLU A 79 10.64 -5.29 -8.34
CA GLU A 79 11.59 -4.24 -7.99
C GLU A 79 13.04 -4.76 -8.12
N LYS A 80 13.82 -4.15 -9.00
CA LYS A 80 15.25 -4.45 -9.15
C LYS A 80 16.04 -3.46 -8.30
N LEU A 81 16.70 -3.97 -7.27
CA LEU A 81 17.62 -3.19 -6.44
C LEU A 81 19.04 -3.39 -6.96
N SER A 82 19.80 -2.30 -7.02
CA SER A 82 21.26 -2.38 -7.13
C SER A 82 21.87 -2.98 -5.86
N GLU A 83 23.19 -3.20 -5.87
CA GLU A 83 23.87 -3.69 -4.65
C GLU A 83 23.94 -2.63 -3.54
N GLU A 84 23.89 -1.35 -3.94
CA GLU A 84 23.93 -0.17 -3.07
C GLU A 84 22.55 0.18 -2.48
N GLU A 85 21.47 -0.30 -3.11
CA GLU A 85 20.07 -0.23 -2.66
C GLU A 85 19.65 -1.47 -1.86
#